data_AF-A0A8B9IAW0-F1
#
_entry.id   AF-A0A8B9IAW0-F1
#
_cell.length_a   1.000
_cell.length_b   1.000
_cell.length_c   1.000
_cell.angle_alpha   90.00
_cell.angle_beta   90.00
_cell.angle_gamma   90.00
#
_symmetry.space_group_name_H-M   'P 1'
#
loop_
_entity.id
_entity.type
_entity.pdbx_description
1 polymer ?
#
loop_
_entity_poly.entity_id
_entity_poly.type
_entity_poly.pdbx_seq_one_letter_code
_entity_poly.pdbx_strand_id
1 'polypeptide(L)'
;CSGLGACVARAASQLLAPLPAVGHFAVSRTGETLRLSPWGSSEGLLSKLSAFKVKQGLLPSLEDLLFYTIAEGQEKIPVHKFITALKSTGLRTSDPRLKECMDMLRLTLQTTSDGVMLDKDLFKKCVQSNIVLLTQAFRRKFVIPDFMSFTSHIDELYESAKKQSGGKVADYIPQLAKFSPDLWGVSLCTVDGQRHSVGDTKVPFCLQSCVKPLKYAIAVNDLGTEYVHRYVGKEPSGLRFNKLFLNEDDRPHNPMVNAGAIVITSLIKQGANNAEKFDYVMQFMNKMAGNEYVGFSNATFQSERESGDRNFAIGYYLKEKKCFPEGTDMVAILDFYFQLCSIEVTCESASVMAATLANGGFCPITGERVLSPEAVRNTLSLMHSCGMYDFSGQFAFHVGLPAKSGVAGGILLVVPNVMGLMCWSPPLDKMGNSVKGIHFCHDLVSLCNFHNYDNLRHFAKKLDPRREGGDQRHSFGPMDYENLQQELALKETVWKKVSPESNEDISRTVVYRMEGRGEQN
;
A
#
# COMPACT_ATOMS: atom_id res chain seq x y z
N CYS A 1 58.18 -7.94 -2.67
CA CYS A 1 56.99 -7.15 -3.02
C CYS A 1 55.74 -7.97 -2.63
N SER A 2 55.24 -8.08 -1.40
CA SER A 2 55.24 -7.21 -0.21
C SER A 2 54.84 -5.78 -0.52
N GLY A 3 53.53 -5.50 -0.46
CA GLY A 3 53.00 -4.13 -0.41
C GLY A 3 51.79 -3.90 -1.30
N LEU A 4 50.61 -4.40 -0.91
CA LEU A 4 49.30 -3.82 -1.29
C LEU A 4 48.14 -4.35 -0.41
N GLY A 5 48.45 -4.73 0.85
CA GLY A 5 47.48 -5.19 1.85
C GLY A 5 47.30 -4.23 3.04
N ALA A 6 47.68 -2.95 2.92
CA ALA A 6 47.79 -2.04 4.06
C ALA A 6 47.14 -0.65 3.89
N CYS A 7 46.18 -0.47 2.97
CA CYS A 7 45.48 0.83 2.81
C CYS A 7 43.95 0.80 3.00
N VAL A 8 43.36 -0.30 3.48
CA VAL A 8 41.93 -0.33 3.86
C VAL A 8 41.70 -0.40 5.38
N ALA A 9 42.77 -0.52 6.18
CA ALA A 9 42.66 -0.64 7.64
C ALA A 9 42.92 0.67 8.43
N ARG A 10 42.98 1.84 7.76
CA ARG A 10 43.23 3.14 8.44
C ARG A 10 42.18 4.23 8.25
N ALA A 11 41.03 3.92 7.66
CA ALA A 11 39.90 4.84 7.55
C ALA A 11 38.71 4.51 8.49
N ALA A 12 38.85 3.51 9.36
CA ALA A 12 37.78 3.07 10.27
C ALA A 12 38.04 3.39 11.77
N SER A 13 39.05 4.19 12.12
CA SER A 13 39.41 4.46 13.52
C SER A 13 39.40 5.93 13.96
N GLN A 14 38.68 6.83 13.27
CA GLN A 14 38.62 8.25 13.66
C GLN A 14 37.22 8.90 13.64
N LEU A 15 36.15 8.14 13.93
CA LEU A 15 34.80 8.72 14.05
C LEU A 15 33.92 8.05 15.13
N LEU A 16 34.50 7.69 16.27
CA LEU A 16 33.73 7.31 17.47
C LEU A 16 34.26 8.06 18.69
N ALA A 17 33.70 9.24 18.94
CA ALA A 17 33.64 9.84 20.27
C ALA A 17 32.18 9.75 20.78
N PRO A 18 31.95 9.54 22.10
CA PRO A 18 30.71 9.02 22.63
C PRO A 18 29.70 10.13 22.97
N LEU A 19 28.45 9.96 22.52
CA LEU A 19 27.28 10.72 22.98
C LEU A 19 26.67 10.07 24.25
N PRO A 20 25.97 10.83 25.11
CA PRO A 20 25.76 10.51 26.52
C PRO A 20 24.73 9.40 26.75
N ALA A 21 24.96 8.64 27.83
CA ALA A 21 24.19 7.48 28.27
C ALA A 21 22.68 7.78 28.40
N VAL A 22 21.91 7.19 27.49
CA VAL A 22 20.47 6.97 27.67
C VAL A 22 20.31 5.81 28.65
N GLY A 23 19.62 6.04 29.76
CA GLY A 23 19.49 5.11 30.87
C GLY A 23 19.00 3.72 30.44
N HIS A 24 19.88 2.73 30.60
CA HIS A 24 19.51 1.33 30.51
C HIS A 24 18.87 0.88 31.83
N PHE A 25 17.62 0.41 31.73
CA PHE A 25 16.99 -0.41 32.76
C PHE A 25 17.73 -1.76 32.83
N ALA A 26 18.38 -2.04 33.95
CA ALA A 26 18.86 -3.38 34.28
C ALA A 26 17.75 -4.13 35.03
N VAL A 27 17.13 -5.11 34.38
CA VAL A 27 16.26 -6.09 35.05
C VAL A 27 17.16 -7.24 35.49
N SER A 28 17.40 -7.35 36.80
CA SER A 28 17.92 -8.59 37.40
C SER A 28 16.86 -9.12 38.37
N ARG A 29 16.53 -10.40 38.23
CA ARG A 29 15.50 -11.10 39.00
C ARG A 29 16.20 -11.91 40.08
N THR A 30 16.21 -11.40 41.31
CA THR A 30 16.40 -12.19 42.54
C THR A 30 15.39 -11.70 43.57
N GLY A 31 14.95 -12.62 44.44
CA GLY A 31 13.67 -12.56 45.15
C GLY A 31 13.45 -11.38 46.10
N GLU A 32 12.15 -11.11 46.29
CA GLU A 32 11.49 -10.44 47.42
C GLU A 32 11.79 -8.94 47.70
N THR A 33 10.74 -8.13 47.48
CA THR A 33 10.47 -6.76 48.01
C THR A 33 11.35 -5.58 47.54
N LEU A 34 10.76 -4.70 46.73
CA LEU A 34 11.28 -3.37 46.41
C LEU A 34 10.85 -2.34 47.49
N ARG A 35 11.83 -1.74 48.18
CA ARG A 35 11.67 -0.46 48.92
C ARG A 35 12.48 0.62 48.21
N LEU A 36 11.88 1.80 48.02
CA LEU A 36 12.56 3.02 47.57
C LEU A 36 12.71 3.96 48.76
N SER A 37 13.93 4.47 49.00
CA SER A 37 14.22 5.53 49.98
C SER A 37 14.91 6.72 49.28
N PRO A 38 14.52 7.98 49.57
CA PRO A 38 15.08 9.16 48.91
C PRO A 38 16.17 9.87 49.74
N TRP A 39 17.19 10.40 49.06
CA TRP A 39 18.10 11.48 49.49
C TRP A 39 18.38 12.34 48.24
N GLY A 40 18.38 13.68 48.21
CA GLY A 40 18.11 14.71 49.21
C GLY A 40 17.85 16.07 48.51
N SER A 41 17.09 16.90 49.22
CA SER A 41 16.96 18.37 49.20
C SER A 41 17.17 19.20 47.91
N SER A 42 16.06 19.72 47.37
CA SER A 42 15.98 21.08 46.83
C SER A 42 14.68 21.76 47.28
N GLU A 43 14.67 22.20 48.54
CA GLU A 43 13.70 23.18 49.05
C GLU A 43 13.95 24.51 48.34
N GLY A 44 13.02 24.94 47.49
CA GLY A 44 13.12 26.25 46.83
C GLY A 44 12.08 26.59 45.78
N LEU A 45 11.34 25.61 45.23
CA LEU A 45 10.34 25.88 44.17
C LEU A 45 8.93 25.34 44.45
N LEU A 46 8.65 24.87 45.67
CA LEU A 46 7.37 24.23 46.02
C LEU A 46 6.42 25.10 46.88
N SER A 47 6.75 26.36 47.17
CA SER A 47 5.88 27.23 47.99
C SER A 47 4.98 28.18 47.20
N LYS A 48 4.98 28.15 45.85
CA LYS A 48 4.09 28.97 45.00
C LYS A 48 3.06 28.20 44.17
N LEU A 49 2.84 26.91 44.47
CA LEU A 49 1.83 26.07 43.79
C LEU A 49 0.68 25.60 44.71
N SER A 50 0.52 26.19 45.90
CA SER A 50 -0.52 25.78 46.87
C SER A 50 -1.89 26.48 46.71
N ALA A 51 -2.16 27.14 45.58
CA ALA A 51 -3.42 27.87 45.35
C ALA A 51 -4.30 27.34 44.21
N PHE A 52 -4.18 26.05 43.84
CA PHE A 52 -5.21 25.37 43.05
C PHE A 52 -5.60 24.08 43.76
N LYS A 53 -6.77 24.10 44.43
CA LYS A 53 -7.48 22.89 44.82
C LYS A 53 -7.85 22.13 43.54
N VAL A 54 -6.99 21.23 43.11
CA VAL A 54 -7.31 20.25 42.07
C VAL A 54 -8.35 19.31 42.68
N LYS A 55 -9.62 19.45 42.27
CA LYS A 55 -10.60 18.38 42.39
C LYS A 55 -9.96 17.14 41.74
N GLN A 56 -10.01 15.99 42.41
CA GLN A 56 -9.66 14.69 41.82
C GLN A 56 -10.54 14.46 40.57
N GLY A 57 -10.11 14.97 39.42
CA GLY A 57 -10.73 14.74 38.13
C GLY A 57 -10.04 13.54 37.50
N LEU A 58 -10.82 12.50 37.19
CA LEU A 58 -10.40 11.41 36.31
C LEU A 58 -9.63 11.98 35.11
N LEU A 59 -8.46 11.42 34.81
CA LEU A 59 -7.84 11.60 33.49
C LEU A 59 -8.91 11.23 32.43
N PRO A 60 -9.20 12.10 31.44
CA PRO A 60 -10.21 11.80 30.44
C PRO A 60 -9.83 10.53 29.68
N SER A 61 -10.77 9.61 29.54
CA SER A 61 -10.56 8.38 28.77
C SER A 61 -10.43 8.70 27.27
N LEU A 62 -9.85 7.79 26.48
CA LEU A 62 -9.66 8.01 25.04
C LEU A 62 -11.00 8.23 24.32
N GLU A 63 -12.03 7.53 24.77
CA GLU A 63 -13.41 7.68 24.32
C GLU A 63 -13.95 9.08 24.61
N ASP A 64 -13.65 9.63 25.79
CA ASP A 64 -14.09 10.98 26.17
C ASP A 64 -13.41 12.04 25.31
N LEU A 65 -12.10 11.89 25.08
CA LEU A 65 -11.34 12.80 24.20
C LEU A 65 -11.91 12.77 22.77
N LEU A 66 -12.22 11.58 22.27
CA LEU A 66 -12.82 11.42 20.96
C LEU A 66 -14.22 12.05 20.89
N PHE A 67 -15.04 11.87 21.93
CA PHE A 67 -16.35 12.51 22.03
C PHE A 67 -16.22 14.03 21.90
N TYR A 68 -15.37 14.67 22.71
CA TYR A 68 -15.18 16.12 22.66
C TYR A 68 -14.64 16.61 21.31
N THR A 69 -13.80 15.80 20.65
CA THR A 69 -13.28 16.12 19.31
C THR A 69 -14.40 16.23 18.28
N ILE A 70 -15.43 15.39 18.36
CA ILE A 70 -16.52 15.32 17.38
C ILE A 70 -17.69 16.24 17.77
N ALA A 71 -17.93 16.39 19.08
CA ALA A 71 -19.00 17.22 19.62
C ALA A 71 -18.74 18.72 19.43
N GLU A 72 -17.47 19.15 19.28
CA GLU A 72 -17.10 20.56 19.05
C GLU A 72 -17.72 21.51 20.10
N GLY A 73 -17.75 21.07 21.36
CA GLY A 73 -18.31 21.83 22.48
C GLY A 73 -19.82 21.62 22.73
N GLN A 74 -20.51 20.81 21.93
CA GLN A 74 -21.90 20.43 22.19
C GLN A 74 -22.01 19.31 23.23
N GLU A 75 -23.18 19.21 23.90
CA GLU A 75 -23.43 18.17 24.93
C GLU A 75 -23.75 16.80 24.34
N LYS A 76 -24.20 16.74 23.08
CA LYS A 76 -24.58 15.52 22.37
C LYS A 76 -24.06 15.56 20.94
N ILE A 77 -23.81 14.38 20.36
CA ILE A 77 -23.37 14.21 18.98
C ILE A 77 -24.51 13.65 18.14
N PRO A 78 -24.93 14.33 17.05
CA PRO A 78 -25.82 13.71 16.08
C PRO A 78 -25.15 12.52 15.39
N VAL A 79 -25.82 11.36 15.31
CA VAL A 79 -25.24 10.15 14.72
C VAL A 79 -24.81 10.35 13.27
N HIS A 80 -25.59 11.13 12.49
CA HIS A 80 -25.22 11.46 11.12
C HIS A 80 -23.90 12.25 11.06
N LYS A 81 -23.63 13.14 12.03
CA LYS A 81 -22.37 13.91 12.12
C LYS A 81 -21.21 12.95 12.38
N PHE A 82 -21.37 12.00 13.32
CA PHE A 82 -20.36 10.97 13.57
C PHE A 82 -20.06 10.12 12.32
N ILE A 83 -21.08 9.62 11.65
CA ILE A 83 -20.92 8.78 10.44
C ILE A 83 -20.27 9.56 9.30
N THR A 84 -20.66 10.82 9.09
CA THR A 84 -20.06 11.68 8.07
C THR A 84 -18.59 11.96 8.37
N ALA A 85 -18.26 12.28 9.63
CA ALA A 85 -16.88 12.51 10.05
C ALA A 85 -16.02 11.23 9.97
N LEU A 86 -16.61 10.06 10.25
CA LEU A 86 -15.95 8.76 10.05
C LEU A 86 -15.66 8.53 8.55
N LYS A 87 -16.64 8.76 7.67
CA LYS A 87 -16.45 8.61 6.21
C LYS A 87 -15.40 9.56 5.65
N SER A 88 -15.26 10.78 6.20
CA SER A 88 -14.21 11.70 5.77
C SER A 88 -12.79 11.23 6.13
N THR A 89 -12.64 10.28 7.05
CA THR A 89 -11.33 9.62 7.28
C THR A 89 -10.96 8.63 6.18
N GLY A 90 -11.91 8.28 5.31
CA GLY A 90 -11.76 7.25 4.27
C GLY A 90 -12.23 5.86 4.68
N LEU A 91 -12.52 5.61 5.96
CA LEU A 91 -13.14 4.36 6.39
C LEU A 91 -14.58 4.25 5.91
N ARG A 92 -15.00 3.04 5.55
CA ARG A 92 -16.39 2.74 5.21
C ARG A 92 -17.13 2.20 6.43
N THR A 93 -18.43 2.47 6.53
CA THR A 93 -19.28 1.94 7.61
C THR A 93 -19.45 0.42 7.55
N SER A 94 -19.06 -0.21 6.44
CA SER A 94 -19.04 -1.67 6.25
C SER A 94 -17.71 -2.31 6.63
N ASP A 95 -16.75 -1.55 7.18
CA ASP A 95 -15.47 -2.11 7.63
C ASP A 95 -15.71 -3.17 8.71
N PRO A 96 -15.24 -4.43 8.51
CA PRO A 96 -15.40 -5.49 9.50
C PRO A 96 -14.85 -5.13 10.89
N ARG A 97 -13.80 -4.31 10.98
CA ARG A 97 -13.21 -3.85 12.25
C ARG A 97 -14.04 -2.80 12.97
N LEU A 98 -15.14 -2.32 12.36
CA LEU A 98 -16.09 -1.39 12.96
C LEU A 98 -17.45 -2.04 13.24
N LYS A 99 -17.57 -3.36 13.06
CA LYS A 99 -18.85 -4.08 13.16
C LYS A 99 -19.52 -3.87 14.52
N GLU A 100 -18.79 -4.03 15.63
CA GLU A 100 -19.33 -3.90 16.98
C GLU A 100 -19.84 -2.47 17.24
N CYS A 101 -19.07 -1.45 16.84
CA CYS A 101 -19.47 -0.05 16.92
C CYS A 101 -20.75 0.21 16.12
N MET A 102 -20.83 -0.27 14.88
CA MET A 102 -22.00 -0.06 14.03
C MET A 102 -23.23 -0.82 14.53
N ASP A 103 -23.07 -2.03 15.07
CA ASP A 103 -24.15 -2.80 15.66
C ASP A 103 -24.68 -2.15 16.95
N MET A 104 -23.78 -1.65 17.80
CA MET A 104 -24.17 -0.94 19.02
C MET A 104 -24.86 0.40 18.72
N LEU A 105 -24.40 1.11 17.69
CA LEU A 105 -25.07 2.31 17.20
C LEU A 105 -26.50 1.99 16.73
N ARG A 106 -26.70 0.93 15.93
CA ARG A 106 -28.03 0.51 15.49
C ARG A 106 -28.94 0.14 16.65
N LEU A 107 -28.42 -0.61 17.64
CA LEU A 107 -29.17 -0.98 18.83
C LEU A 107 -29.62 0.26 19.62
N THR A 108 -28.70 1.20 19.84
CA THR A 108 -28.96 2.44 20.60
C THR A 108 -29.98 3.34 19.89
N LEU A 109 -29.93 3.41 18.56
CA LEU A 109 -30.90 4.16 17.75
C LEU A 109 -32.32 3.60 17.84
N GLN A 110 -32.49 2.29 18.07
CA GLN A 110 -33.81 1.66 18.23
C GLN A 110 -34.40 1.85 19.63
N THR A 111 -33.57 1.99 20.66
CA THR A 111 -34.01 2.04 22.07
C THR A 111 -34.29 3.46 22.59
N THR A 112 -33.87 4.50 21.86
CA THR A 112 -33.91 5.88 22.35
C THR A 112 -35.01 6.68 21.64
N SER A 113 -35.87 7.37 22.40
CA SER A 113 -36.98 8.18 21.87
C SER A 113 -36.52 9.35 20.98
N ASP A 114 -35.29 9.81 21.20
CA ASP A 114 -34.63 10.93 20.52
C ASP A 114 -33.56 10.40 19.54
N GLY A 115 -33.86 9.27 18.86
CA GLY A 115 -33.00 8.32 18.12
C GLY A 115 -32.11 8.87 16.99
N VAL A 116 -31.46 10.00 17.23
CA VAL A 116 -30.55 10.74 16.36
C VAL A 116 -29.37 11.30 17.17
N MET A 117 -29.47 11.44 18.50
CA MET A 117 -28.46 12.07 19.35
C MET A 117 -27.77 11.08 20.30
N LEU A 118 -26.45 11.16 20.41
CA LEU A 118 -25.63 10.40 21.35
C LEU A 118 -25.11 11.33 22.45
N ASP A 119 -25.45 11.03 23.71
CA ASP A 119 -24.70 11.58 24.84
C ASP A 119 -23.34 10.88 24.99
N LYS A 120 -22.54 11.38 25.94
CA LYS A 120 -21.18 10.90 26.19
C LYS A 120 -21.13 9.42 26.56
N ASP A 121 -22.05 8.94 27.39
CA ASP A 121 -22.05 7.56 27.89
C ASP A 121 -22.51 6.58 26.81
N LEU A 122 -23.52 6.95 26.03
CA LEU A 122 -23.96 6.19 24.86
C LEU A 122 -22.86 6.13 23.80
N PHE A 123 -22.21 7.26 23.50
CA PHE A 123 -21.08 7.29 22.57
C PHE A 123 -19.98 6.34 23.03
N LYS A 124 -19.58 6.40 24.31
CA LYS A 124 -18.56 5.53 24.88
C LYS A 124 -18.91 4.05 24.73
N LYS A 125 -20.16 3.67 25.04
CA LYS A 125 -20.65 2.29 24.85
C LYS A 125 -20.54 1.83 23.41
N CYS A 126 -20.82 2.70 22.44
CA CYS A 126 -20.71 2.38 21.02
C CYS A 126 -19.25 2.19 20.58
N VAL A 127 -18.34 3.09 20.98
CA VAL A 127 -16.97 3.10 20.42
C VAL A 127 -15.97 2.23 21.17
N GLN A 128 -16.26 1.79 22.40
CA GLN A 128 -15.29 1.12 23.29
C GLN A 128 -14.56 -0.07 22.63
N SER A 129 -15.25 -0.87 21.82
CA SER A 129 -14.67 -2.08 21.21
C SER A 129 -13.73 -1.76 20.05
N ASN A 130 -13.87 -0.58 19.43
CA ASN A 130 -13.15 -0.20 18.22
C ASN A 130 -12.38 1.13 18.42
N ILE A 131 -12.19 1.57 19.68
CA ILE A 131 -11.65 2.90 20.02
C ILE A 131 -10.24 3.11 19.50
N VAL A 132 -9.41 2.07 19.42
CA VAL A 132 -8.02 2.18 18.93
C VAL A 132 -8.00 2.60 17.46
N LEU A 133 -8.78 1.92 16.60
CA LEU A 133 -8.90 2.24 15.18
C LEU A 133 -9.53 3.63 14.98
N LEU A 134 -10.61 3.92 15.72
CA LEU A 134 -11.28 5.23 15.64
C LEU A 134 -10.33 6.36 16.07
N THR A 135 -9.53 6.15 17.11
CA THR A 135 -8.53 7.13 17.56
C THR A 135 -7.49 7.39 16.47
N GLN A 136 -7.01 6.35 15.78
CA GLN A 136 -6.10 6.53 14.65
C GLN A 136 -6.74 7.32 13.51
N ALA A 137 -8.00 7.00 13.18
CA ALA A 137 -8.76 7.66 12.12
C ALA A 137 -8.94 9.16 12.39
N PHE A 138 -9.49 9.51 13.56
CA PHE A 138 -9.82 10.89 13.91
C PHE A 138 -8.60 11.74 14.29
N ARG A 139 -7.48 11.11 14.71
CA ARG A 139 -6.21 11.82 14.97
C ARG A 139 -5.28 11.86 13.77
N ARG A 140 -5.80 11.56 12.56
CA ARG A 140 -5.07 11.61 11.29
C ARG A 140 -3.76 10.79 11.33
N LYS A 141 -3.81 9.62 11.97
CA LYS A 141 -2.68 8.70 12.09
C LYS A 141 -2.64 7.62 11.02
N PHE A 142 -3.60 7.63 10.11
CA PHE A 142 -3.53 6.80 8.91
C PHE A 142 -2.42 7.27 7.98
N VAL A 143 -1.96 6.32 7.17
CA VAL A 143 -0.91 6.46 6.18
C VAL A 143 -1.19 7.56 5.18
N ILE A 144 -2.47 7.89 4.92
CA ILE A 144 -2.88 9.09 4.20
C ILE A 144 -3.77 9.93 5.13
N PRO A 145 -3.20 10.94 5.82
CA PRO A 145 -3.93 11.79 6.77
C PRO A 145 -5.09 12.57 6.15
N ASP A 146 -4.85 13.23 5.02
CA ASP A 146 -5.84 14.04 4.30
C ASP A 146 -6.41 13.25 3.11
N PHE A 147 -7.23 12.25 3.45
CA PHE A 147 -7.74 11.31 2.46
C PHE A 147 -8.68 11.96 1.45
N MET A 148 -9.53 12.90 1.86
CA MET A 148 -10.48 13.56 0.95
C MET A 148 -9.77 14.38 -0.14
N SER A 149 -8.72 15.12 0.24
CA SER A 149 -7.87 15.83 -0.72
C SER A 149 -7.19 14.85 -1.68
N PHE A 150 -6.62 13.76 -1.14
CA PHE A 150 -6.00 12.73 -1.97
C PHE A 150 -6.98 12.09 -2.97
N THR A 151 -8.21 11.77 -2.55
CA THR A 151 -9.22 11.16 -3.42
C THR A 151 -9.68 12.11 -4.52
N SER A 152 -9.72 13.42 -4.28
CA SER A 152 -9.98 14.41 -5.34
C SER A 152 -8.96 14.34 -6.46
N HIS A 153 -7.66 14.20 -6.12
CA HIS A 153 -6.62 14.00 -7.13
C HIS A 153 -6.80 12.67 -7.87
N ILE A 154 -7.22 11.60 -7.19
CA ILE A 154 -7.51 10.31 -7.84
C ILE A 154 -8.65 10.45 -8.86
N ASP A 155 -9.68 11.23 -8.56
CA ASP A 155 -10.79 11.50 -9.49
C ASP A 155 -10.31 12.29 -10.72
N GLU A 156 -9.41 13.26 -10.55
CA GLU A 156 -8.78 13.99 -11.66
C GLU A 156 -7.92 13.08 -12.54
N LEU A 157 -7.13 12.19 -11.93
CA LEU A 157 -6.33 11.19 -12.64
C LEU A 157 -7.22 10.19 -13.40
N TYR A 158 -8.33 9.79 -12.80
CA TYR A 158 -9.33 8.93 -13.43
C TYR A 158 -9.91 9.61 -14.68
N GLU A 159 -10.34 10.88 -14.58
CA GLU A 159 -10.90 11.64 -15.70
C GLU A 159 -9.86 11.95 -16.79
N SER A 160 -8.58 12.14 -16.42
CA SER A 160 -7.46 12.25 -17.36
C SER A 160 -7.32 10.96 -18.19
N ALA A 161 -7.20 9.82 -17.52
CA ALA A 161 -7.03 8.52 -18.17
C ALA A 161 -8.26 8.09 -18.99
N LYS A 162 -9.47 8.48 -18.56
CA LYS A 162 -10.73 8.17 -19.25
C LYS A 162 -10.76 8.67 -20.70
N LYS A 163 -10.04 9.77 -21.00
CA LYS A 163 -9.96 10.38 -22.34
C LYS A 163 -9.20 9.52 -23.35
N GLN A 164 -8.45 8.51 -22.90
CA GLN A 164 -7.77 7.57 -23.78
C GLN A 164 -8.79 6.60 -24.40
N SER A 165 -9.05 6.77 -25.70
CA SER A 165 -9.98 5.94 -26.48
C SER A 165 -9.31 4.84 -27.32
N GLY A 166 -7.98 4.72 -27.21
CA GLY A 166 -7.21 3.71 -27.94
C GLY A 166 -7.32 2.30 -27.35
N GLY A 167 -6.70 1.34 -28.06
CA GLY A 167 -6.65 -0.06 -27.66
C GLY A 167 -7.70 -0.93 -28.34
N LYS A 168 -7.67 -2.24 -28.04
CA LYS A 168 -8.62 -3.22 -28.55
C LYS A 168 -9.05 -4.15 -27.41
N VAL A 169 -10.36 -4.38 -27.28
CA VAL A 169 -10.88 -5.39 -26.35
C VAL A 169 -10.37 -6.77 -26.77
N ALA A 170 -9.97 -7.58 -25.80
CA ALA A 170 -9.59 -8.96 -26.06
C ALA A 170 -10.78 -9.74 -26.64
N ASP A 171 -10.64 -10.24 -27.88
CA ASP A 171 -11.71 -10.85 -28.65
C ASP A 171 -11.44 -12.31 -29.04
N TYR A 172 -10.39 -12.93 -28.49
CA TYR A 172 -10.06 -14.33 -28.77
C TYR A 172 -11.04 -15.32 -28.12
N ILE A 173 -11.79 -14.89 -27.10
CA ILE A 173 -12.95 -15.61 -26.56
C ILE A 173 -14.18 -14.71 -26.47
N PRO A 174 -15.40 -15.24 -26.69
CA PRO A 174 -16.63 -14.44 -26.68
C PRO A 174 -16.91 -13.71 -25.36
N GLN A 175 -16.49 -14.27 -24.22
CA GLN A 175 -16.77 -13.72 -22.90
C GLN A 175 -16.03 -12.42 -22.65
N LEU A 176 -14.79 -12.28 -23.15
CA LEU A 176 -14.04 -11.02 -23.05
C LEU A 176 -14.53 -9.99 -24.07
N ALA A 177 -14.93 -10.43 -25.27
CA ALA A 177 -15.46 -9.57 -26.33
C ALA A 177 -16.79 -8.87 -25.95
N LYS A 178 -17.51 -9.39 -24.95
CA LYS A 178 -18.78 -8.81 -24.46
C LYS A 178 -18.59 -7.52 -23.67
N PHE A 179 -17.40 -7.28 -23.10
CA PHE A 179 -17.19 -6.08 -22.30
C PHE A 179 -17.13 -4.84 -23.19
N SER A 180 -17.87 -3.81 -22.82
CA SER A 180 -17.85 -2.53 -23.53
C SER A 180 -16.46 -1.88 -23.40
N PRO A 181 -15.90 -1.31 -24.50
CA PRO A 181 -14.64 -0.57 -24.45
C PRO A 181 -14.71 0.70 -23.58
N ASP A 182 -15.92 1.20 -23.31
CA ASP A 182 -16.11 2.42 -22.53
C ASP A 182 -15.95 2.20 -21.01
N LEU A 183 -15.99 0.95 -20.57
CA LEU A 183 -15.86 0.59 -19.16
C LEU A 183 -14.51 1.04 -18.61
N TRP A 184 -14.55 1.76 -17.49
CA TRP A 184 -13.39 2.26 -16.78
C TRP A 184 -13.67 2.36 -15.29
N GLY A 185 -12.93 1.61 -14.48
CA GLY A 185 -13.05 1.64 -13.02
C GLY A 185 -11.69 1.69 -12.32
N VAL A 186 -11.59 2.54 -11.30
CA VAL A 186 -10.43 2.61 -10.41
C VAL A 186 -10.89 2.46 -8.97
N SER A 187 -10.26 1.58 -8.22
CA SER A 187 -10.48 1.44 -6.78
C SER A 187 -9.16 1.36 -6.04
N LEU A 188 -9.12 1.98 -4.87
CA LEU A 188 -7.97 1.94 -3.97
C LEU A 188 -8.39 1.54 -2.55
N CYS A 189 -7.47 0.87 -1.86
CA CYS A 189 -7.56 0.54 -0.46
C CYS A 189 -6.19 0.79 0.19
N THR A 190 -6.14 1.63 1.23
CA THR A 190 -4.88 1.85 1.98
C THR A 190 -4.60 0.69 2.93
N VAL A 191 -3.37 0.59 3.42
CA VAL A 191 -2.99 -0.41 4.43
C VAL A 191 -3.75 -0.25 5.76
N ASP A 192 -4.33 0.93 6.00
CA ASP A 192 -5.19 1.20 7.16
C ASP A 192 -6.67 0.94 6.91
N GLY A 193 -7.06 0.58 5.68
CA GLY A 193 -8.44 0.30 5.29
C GLY A 193 -9.23 1.53 4.82
N GLN A 194 -8.58 2.66 4.54
CA GLN A 194 -9.23 3.79 3.86
C GLN A 194 -9.51 3.40 2.39
N ARG A 195 -10.69 3.72 1.87
CA ARG A 195 -11.14 3.23 0.55
C ARG A 195 -11.84 4.29 -0.27
N HIS A 196 -11.50 4.34 -1.55
CA HIS A 196 -12.14 5.20 -2.55
C HIS A 196 -12.24 4.49 -3.89
N SER A 197 -13.31 4.78 -4.63
CA SER A 197 -13.66 4.10 -5.88
C SER A 197 -14.34 5.08 -6.82
N VAL A 198 -13.93 5.10 -8.08
CA VAL A 198 -14.48 5.97 -9.13
C VAL A 198 -14.65 5.18 -10.43
N GLY A 199 -15.80 5.37 -11.10
CA GLY A 199 -16.16 4.65 -12.33
C GLY A 199 -16.81 3.29 -12.11
N ASP A 200 -16.66 2.39 -13.08
CA ASP A 200 -17.33 1.08 -13.19
C ASP A 200 -16.72 0.01 -12.25
N THR A 201 -16.61 0.33 -10.98
CA THR A 201 -15.79 -0.38 -9.99
C THR A 201 -16.43 -1.63 -9.40
N LYS A 202 -17.74 -1.78 -9.57
CA LYS A 202 -18.54 -2.89 -9.02
C LYS A 202 -18.90 -3.93 -10.07
N VAL A 203 -18.50 -3.73 -11.33
CA VAL A 203 -18.71 -4.70 -12.40
C VAL A 203 -17.74 -5.86 -12.20
N PRO A 204 -18.23 -7.12 -12.09
CA PRO A 204 -17.36 -8.28 -12.03
C PRO A 204 -16.63 -8.51 -13.35
N PHE A 205 -15.35 -8.89 -13.27
CA PHE A 205 -14.55 -9.32 -14.41
C PHE A 205 -13.57 -10.43 -14.00
N CYS A 206 -13.15 -11.26 -14.96
CA CYS A 206 -12.19 -12.33 -14.69
C CYS A 206 -10.79 -11.75 -14.40
N LEU A 207 -10.14 -12.19 -13.33
CA LEU A 207 -8.77 -11.80 -12.96
C LEU A 207 -7.76 -12.08 -14.07
N GLN A 208 -7.92 -13.19 -14.79
CA GLN A 208 -6.99 -13.63 -15.80
C GLN A 208 -5.55 -13.68 -15.23
N SER A 209 -4.55 -13.20 -15.97
CA SER A 209 -3.15 -13.18 -15.50
C SER A 209 -2.92 -12.41 -14.18
N CYS A 210 -3.84 -11.59 -13.69
CA CYS A 210 -3.73 -10.96 -12.37
C CYS A 210 -3.75 -11.98 -11.22
N VAL A 211 -4.24 -13.21 -11.44
CA VAL A 211 -4.23 -14.29 -10.43
C VAL A 211 -2.82 -14.87 -10.18
N LYS A 212 -1.91 -14.74 -11.16
CA LYS A 212 -0.57 -15.33 -11.11
C LYS A 212 0.26 -14.94 -9.86
N PRO A 213 0.38 -13.66 -9.49
CA PRO A 213 1.07 -13.27 -8.25
C PRO A 213 0.41 -13.85 -7.01
N LEU A 214 -0.93 -13.90 -6.97
CA LEU A 214 -1.67 -14.37 -5.80
C LEU A 214 -1.44 -15.86 -5.55
N LYS A 215 -1.51 -16.69 -6.59
CA LYS A 215 -1.25 -18.14 -6.44
C LYS A 215 0.22 -18.46 -6.14
N TYR A 216 1.15 -17.64 -6.64
CA TYR A 216 2.56 -17.74 -6.26
C TYR A 216 2.77 -17.40 -4.78
N ALA A 217 2.12 -16.34 -4.28
CA ALA A 217 2.16 -15.99 -2.87
C ALA A 217 1.61 -17.11 -1.98
N ILE A 218 0.50 -17.75 -2.37
CA ILE A 218 -0.07 -18.92 -1.67
C ILE A 218 0.95 -20.07 -1.65
N ALA A 219 1.56 -20.41 -2.79
CA ALA A 219 2.54 -21.49 -2.87
C ALA A 219 3.76 -21.24 -1.97
N VAL A 220 4.31 -20.02 -1.96
CA VAL A 220 5.44 -19.66 -1.09
C VAL A 220 5.03 -19.60 0.38
N ASN A 221 3.80 -19.17 0.67
CA ASN A 221 3.27 -19.15 2.03
C ASN A 221 3.26 -20.55 2.65
N ASP A 222 2.88 -21.55 1.88
CA ASP A 222 2.69 -22.91 2.37
C ASP A 222 3.98 -23.75 2.31
N LEU A 223 4.81 -23.54 1.29
CA LEU A 223 5.95 -24.41 0.96
C LEU A 223 7.31 -23.75 1.16
N GLY A 224 7.34 -22.43 1.37
CA GLY A 224 8.57 -21.64 1.46
C GLY A 224 9.22 -21.36 0.10
N THR A 225 10.07 -20.34 0.06
CA THR A 225 10.74 -19.87 -1.16
C THR A 225 11.62 -20.93 -1.79
N GLU A 226 12.35 -21.69 -0.95
CA GLU A 226 13.34 -22.65 -1.42
C GLU A 226 12.68 -23.75 -2.24
N TYR A 227 11.63 -24.38 -1.71
CA TYR A 227 10.92 -25.46 -2.40
C TYR A 227 10.28 -24.98 -3.70
N VAL A 228 9.56 -23.85 -3.66
CA VAL A 228 8.87 -23.30 -4.84
C VAL A 228 9.87 -23.02 -5.99
N HIS A 229 11.02 -22.44 -5.67
CA HIS A 229 12.02 -22.09 -6.68
C HIS A 229 12.93 -23.23 -7.13
N ARG A 230 12.74 -24.44 -6.61
CA ARG A 230 13.24 -25.65 -7.29
C ARG A 230 12.55 -25.90 -8.62
N TYR A 231 11.34 -25.37 -8.81
CA TYR A 231 10.53 -25.63 -10.01
C TYR A 231 10.40 -24.41 -10.94
N VAL A 232 10.57 -23.19 -10.43
CA VAL A 232 10.45 -21.95 -11.22
C VAL A 232 11.59 -20.98 -10.91
N GLY A 233 12.06 -20.27 -11.94
CA GLY A 233 13.08 -19.23 -11.80
C GLY A 233 12.57 -17.96 -11.10
N LYS A 234 13.46 -16.97 -11.00
CA LYS A 234 13.25 -15.70 -10.29
C LYS A 234 13.45 -14.47 -11.18
N GLU A 235 13.76 -14.67 -12.45
CA GLU A 235 14.29 -13.62 -13.32
C GLU A 235 13.35 -13.34 -14.50
N PRO A 236 13.36 -12.10 -15.02
CA PRO A 236 12.69 -11.82 -16.29
C PRO A 236 13.33 -12.65 -17.41
N SER A 237 12.54 -13.03 -18.43
CA SER A 237 13.05 -13.79 -19.57
C SER A 237 13.95 -12.96 -20.48
N GLY A 238 13.84 -11.62 -20.47
CA GLY A 238 14.52 -10.72 -21.41
C GLY A 238 14.07 -10.89 -22.87
N LEU A 239 13.10 -11.76 -23.11
CA LEU A 239 12.59 -12.16 -24.42
C LEU A 239 11.13 -11.76 -24.54
N ARG A 240 10.67 -11.51 -25.76
CA ARG A 240 9.24 -11.30 -26.02
C ARG A 240 8.46 -12.48 -25.44
N PHE A 241 7.33 -12.22 -24.78
CA PHE A 241 6.46 -13.19 -24.10
C PHE A 241 6.11 -14.43 -24.94
N ASN A 242 6.29 -14.37 -26.26
CA ASN A 242 5.97 -15.42 -27.22
C ASN A 242 7.10 -16.41 -27.52
N LYS A 243 8.32 -16.25 -26.98
CA LYS A 243 9.46 -17.15 -27.30
C LYS A 243 10.32 -17.51 -26.09
N LEU A 244 10.66 -18.82 -26.04
CA LEU A 244 11.42 -19.59 -25.04
C LEU A 244 10.64 -19.92 -23.75
N PHE A 245 10.55 -21.23 -23.49
CA PHE A 245 9.65 -21.83 -22.51
C PHE A 245 10.31 -22.05 -21.14
N LEU A 246 11.63 -22.28 -21.14
CA LEU A 246 12.45 -22.61 -19.99
C LEU A 246 13.78 -21.83 -20.03
N ASN A 247 14.38 -21.62 -18.86
CA ASN A 247 15.73 -21.11 -18.68
C ASN A 247 16.77 -22.23 -18.85
N GLU A 248 18.04 -21.90 -18.65
CA GLU A 248 19.17 -22.84 -18.76
C GLU A 248 19.09 -24.02 -17.78
N ASP A 249 18.35 -23.87 -16.67
CA ASP A 249 18.13 -24.91 -15.65
C ASP A 249 16.90 -25.79 -15.94
N ASP A 250 16.34 -25.73 -17.16
CA ASP A 250 15.10 -26.41 -17.55
C ASP A 250 13.88 -26.05 -16.66
N ARG A 251 13.80 -24.78 -16.20
CA ARG A 251 12.68 -24.24 -15.40
C ARG A 251 12.05 -23.03 -16.10
N PRO A 252 10.74 -22.78 -15.94
CA PRO A 252 10.18 -21.52 -16.45
C PRO A 252 10.84 -20.31 -15.77
N HIS A 253 11.02 -19.23 -16.50
CA HIS A 253 11.78 -18.06 -16.03
C HIS A 253 11.29 -17.46 -14.71
N ASN A 254 9.97 -17.34 -14.54
CA ASN A 254 9.34 -16.74 -13.36
C ASN A 254 7.85 -17.11 -13.29
N PRO A 255 7.18 -16.95 -12.13
CA PRO A 255 5.76 -17.27 -11.97
C PRO A 255 4.79 -16.31 -12.69
N MET A 256 5.25 -15.19 -13.25
CA MET A 256 4.39 -14.20 -13.91
C MET A 256 4.11 -14.53 -15.38
N VAL A 257 4.91 -15.42 -15.99
CA VAL A 257 4.65 -15.99 -17.33
C VAL A 257 3.77 -17.24 -17.23
N ASN A 258 3.10 -17.62 -18.33
CA ASN A 258 2.16 -18.75 -18.32
C ASN A 258 2.82 -20.08 -17.91
N ALA A 259 4.00 -20.40 -18.42
CA ALA A 259 4.70 -21.64 -18.08
C ALA A 259 5.01 -21.73 -16.57
N GLY A 260 5.55 -20.67 -15.98
CA GLY A 260 5.81 -20.62 -14.53
C GLY A 260 4.52 -20.66 -13.73
N ALA A 261 3.48 -19.97 -14.18
CA ALA A 261 2.18 -19.99 -13.53
C ALA A 261 1.52 -21.38 -13.56
N ILE A 262 1.70 -22.18 -14.62
CA ILE A 262 1.24 -23.58 -14.70
C ILE A 262 2.03 -24.45 -13.71
N VAL A 263 3.35 -24.30 -13.64
CA VAL A 263 4.18 -24.99 -12.64
C VAL A 263 3.75 -24.62 -11.23
N ILE A 264 3.54 -23.33 -10.91
CA ILE A 264 3.02 -22.91 -9.59
C ILE A 264 1.67 -23.56 -9.28
N THR A 265 0.76 -23.67 -10.26
CA THR A 265 -0.54 -24.35 -10.06
C THR A 265 -0.35 -25.80 -9.62
N SER A 266 0.69 -26.51 -10.11
CA SER A 266 0.98 -27.90 -9.70
C SER A 266 1.43 -28.03 -8.24
N LEU A 267 1.97 -26.97 -7.65
CA LEU A 267 2.51 -27.00 -6.29
C LEU A 267 1.43 -26.84 -5.20
N ILE A 268 0.29 -26.26 -5.54
CA ILE A 268 -0.77 -25.93 -4.58
C ILE A 268 -1.48 -27.20 -4.14
N LYS A 269 -1.47 -27.47 -2.83
CA LYS A 269 -2.17 -28.58 -2.17
C LYS A 269 -1.98 -29.91 -2.91
N GLN A 270 -0.72 -30.33 -3.07
CA GLN A 270 -0.37 -31.62 -3.65
C GLN A 270 -1.08 -32.77 -2.93
N GLY A 271 -1.49 -33.80 -3.68
CA GLY A 271 -2.28 -34.93 -3.18
C GLY A 271 -3.79 -34.73 -3.10
N ALA A 272 -4.28 -33.48 -3.15
CA ALA A 272 -5.72 -33.17 -3.20
C ALA A 272 -6.26 -33.19 -4.65
N ASN A 273 -7.57 -33.36 -4.79
CA ASN A 273 -8.23 -33.23 -6.10
C ASN A 273 -8.46 -31.74 -6.48
N ASN A 274 -8.80 -31.47 -7.74
CA ASN A 274 -8.92 -30.09 -8.23
C ASN A 274 -10.04 -29.28 -7.54
N ALA A 275 -11.14 -29.91 -7.11
CA ALA A 275 -12.21 -29.22 -6.42
C ALA A 275 -11.74 -28.72 -5.04
N GLU A 276 -11.07 -29.59 -4.28
CA GLU A 276 -10.48 -29.24 -2.98
C GLU A 276 -9.39 -28.16 -3.13
N LYS A 277 -8.57 -28.24 -4.17
CA LYS A 277 -7.57 -27.21 -4.49
C LYS A 277 -8.23 -25.87 -4.82
N PHE A 278 -9.33 -25.88 -5.57
CA PHE A 278 -10.06 -24.67 -5.92
C PHE A 278 -10.68 -24.01 -4.68
N ASP A 279 -11.34 -24.78 -3.82
CA ASP A 279 -11.88 -24.27 -2.55
C ASP A 279 -10.78 -23.67 -1.67
N TYR A 280 -9.63 -24.32 -1.60
CA TYR A 280 -8.47 -23.81 -0.86
C TYR A 280 -7.99 -22.45 -1.38
N VAL A 281 -7.86 -22.29 -2.71
CA VAL A 281 -7.48 -21.01 -3.29
C VAL A 281 -8.57 -19.95 -3.07
N MET A 282 -9.85 -20.29 -3.24
CA MET A 282 -10.96 -19.38 -2.99
C MET A 282 -10.99 -18.89 -1.53
N GLN A 283 -10.66 -19.75 -0.54
CA GLN A 283 -10.50 -19.33 0.85
C GLN A 283 -9.41 -18.27 1.02
N PHE A 284 -8.25 -18.45 0.40
CA PHE A 284 -7.19 -17.44 0.42
C PHE A 284 -7.62 -16.14 -0.27
N MET A 285 -8.28 -16.22 -1.43
CA MET A 285 -8.79 -15.05 -2.14
C MET A 285 -9.79 -14.26 -1.30
N ASN A 286 -10.74 -14.96 -0.65
CA ASN A 286 -11.69 -14.34 0.26
C ASN A 286 -11.01 -13.63 1.42
N LYS A 287 -10.02 -14.27 2.06
CA LYS A 287 -9.23 -13.66 3.15
C LYS A 287 -8.47 -12.43 2.69
N MET A 288 -7.80 -12.49 1.53
CA MET A 288 -7.07 -11.35 0.96
C MET A 288 -8.01 -10.20 0.57
N ALA A 289 -9.25 -10.50 0.15
CA ALA A 289 -10.26 -9.51 -0.19
C ALA A 289 -11.07 -9.02 1.03
N GLY A 290 -10.79 -9.52 2.24
CA GLY A 290 -11.57 -9.23 3.44
C GLY A 290 -13.05 -9.62 3.32
N ASN A 291 -13.32 -10.74 2.64
CA ASN A 291 -14.64 -11.30 2.35
C ASN A 291 -15.51 -10.43 1.42
N GLU A 292 -14.91 -9.54 0.63
CA GLU A 292 -15.59 -8.94 -0.51
C GLU A 292 -15.79 -9.95 -1.66
N TYR A 293 -16.39 -9.49 -2.76
CA TYR A 293 -16.75 -10.35 -3.89
C TYR A 293 -15.54 -11.09 -4.48
N VAL A 294 -15.58 -12.42 -4.41
CA VAL A 294 -14.73 -13.33 -5.17
C VAL A 294 -15.64 -14.37 -5.82
N GLY A 295 -15.74 -14.30 -7.14
CA GLY A 295 -16.62 -15.13 -7.95
C GLY A 295 -15.88 -16.09 -8.86
N PHE A 296 -16.62 -16.75 -9.74
CA PHE A 296 -16.08 -17.67 -10.74
C PHE A 296 -16.95 -17.70 -11.99
N SER A 297 -16.33 -17.48 -13.15
CA SER A 297 -17.01 -17.60 -14.44
C SER A 297 -16.73 -18.96 -15.07
N ASN A 298 -17.68 -19.89 -14.92
CA ASN A 298 -17.63 -21.15 -15.65
C ASN A 298 -17.64 -20.94 -17.18
N ALA A 299 -18.33 -19.90 -17.66
CA ALA A 299 -18.38 -19.60 -19.09
C ALA A 299 -17.01 -19.22 -19.65
N THR A 300 -16.25 -18.37 -18.94
CA THR A 300 -14.88 -18.03 -19.33
C THR A 300 -13.96 -19.24 -19.21
N PHE A 301 -14.11 -20.04 -18.15
CA PHE A 301 -13.32 -21.26 -17.97
C PHE A 301 -13.46 -22.23 -19.15
N GLN A 302 -14.70 -22.52 -19.60
CA GLN A 302 -14.92 -23.41 -20.73
C GLN A 302 -14.27 -22.88 -22.01
N SER A 303 -14.46 -21.59 -22.32
CA SER A 303 -13.89 -21.00 -23.52
C SER A 303 -12.35 -20.91 -23.47
N GLU A 304 -11.75 -20.55 -22.33
CA GLU A 304 -10.30 -20.55 -22.15
C GLU A 304 -9.69 -21.95 -22.32
N ARG A 305 -10.41 -22.99 -21.84
CA ARG A 305 -10.00 -24.38 -22.01
C ARG A 305 -10.06 -24.82 -23.48
N GLU A 306 -11.15 -24.50 -24.17
CA GLU A 306 -11.35 -24.84 -25.59
C GLU A 306 -10.36 -24.12 -26.52
N SER A 307 -10.04 -22.86 -26.26
CA SER A 307 -9.06 -22.09 -27.04
C SER A 307 -7.61 -22.17 -26.49
N GLY A 308 -7.37 -23.11 -25.56
CA GLY A 308 -6.18 -23.16 -24.72
C GLY A 308 -4.92 -23.78 -25.34
N ASP A 309 -4.88 -23.97 -26.67
CA ASP A 309 -3.85 -24.75 -27.39
C ASP A 309 -2.42 -24.45 -26.97
N ARG A 310 -2.10 -23.16 -26.83
CA ARG A 310 -0.76 -22.71 -26.40
C ARG A 310 -0.41 -23.22 -25.00
N ASN A 311 -1.35 -23.21 -24.08
CA ASN A 311 -1.12 -23.70 -22.72
C ASN A 311 -1.02 -25.24 -22.70
N PHE A 312 -1.74 -25.95 -23.55
CA PHE A 312 -1.53 -27.40 -23.75
C PHE A 312 -0.12 -27.71 -24.27
N ALA A 313 0.35 -26.99 -25.28
CA ALA A 313 1.72 -27.16 -25.79
C ALA A 313 2.77 -26.92 -24.70
N ILE A 314 2.59 -25.85 -23.89
CA ILE A 314 3.43 -25.58 -22.73
C ILE A 314 3.36 -26.74 -21.72
N GLY A 315 2.17 -27.23 -21.38
CA GLY A 315 1.98 -28.31 -20.42
C GLY A 315 2.69 -29.60 -20.84
N TYR A 316 2.56 -30.02 -22.10
CA TYR A 316 3.26 -31.20 -22.62
C TYR A 316 4.78 -31.02 -22.60
N TYR A 317 5.29 -29.85 -22.97
CA TYR A 317 6.72 -29.56 -22.92
C TYR A 317 7.28 -29.59 -21.48
N LEU A 318 6.55 -29.00 -20.53
CA LEU A 318 6.89 -29.05 -19.10
C LEU A 318 6.87 -30.49 -18.56
N LYS A 319 5.95 -31.33 -19.03
CA LYS A 319 5.85 -32.74 -18.66
C LYS A 319 7.06 -33.52 -19.17
N GLU A 320 7.44 -33.33 -20.44
CA GLU A 320 8.61 -33.98 -21.04
C GLU A 320 9.91 -33.61 -20.29
N LYS A 321 10.06 -32.33 -19.94
CA LYS A 321 11.21 -31.78 -19.21
C LYS A 321 11.18 -32.01 -17.70
N LYS A 322 10.21 -32.76 -17.18
CA LYS A 322 10.06 -33.07 -15.73
C LYS A 322 10.01 -31.82 -14.85
N CYS A 323 9.37 -30.75 -15.33
CA CYS A 323 9.25 -29.49 -14.58
C CYS A 323 8.17 -29.53 -13.49
N PHE A 324 7.39 -30.61 -13.40
CA PHE A 324 6.36 -30.80 -12.38
C PHE A 324 6.85 -31.67 -11.22
N PRO A 325 6.28 -31.55 -10.01
CA PRO A 325 6.47 -32.52 -8.95
C PRO A 325 6.12 -33.95 -9.39
N GLU A 326 6.76 -34.94 -8.76
CA GLU A 326 6.50 -36.35 -9.04
C GLU A 326 5.02 -36.71 -8.80
N GLY A 327 4.46 -37.56 -9.66
CA GLY A 327 3.04 -37.97 -9.59
C GLY A 327 2.03 -36.91 -10.07
N THR A 328 2.47 -35.81 -10.67
CA THR A 328 1.56 -34.77 -11.19
C THR A 328 0.87 -35.18 -12.49
N ASP A 329 -0.48 -35.10 -12.50
CA ASP A 329 -1.27 -35.15 -13.73
C ASP A 329 -1.31 -33.77 -14.40
N MET A 330 -0.57 -33.62 -15.50
CA MET A 330 -0.46 -32.37 -16.26
C MET A 330 -1.81 -31.87 -16.78
N VAL A 331 -2.70 -32.75 -17.25
CA VAL A 331 -3.98 -32.32 -17.85
C VAL A 331 -4.90 -31.78 -16.77
N ALA A 332 -4.98 -32.47 -15.62
CA ALA A 332 -5.71 -31.97 -14.46
C ALA A 332 -5.15 -30.63 -13.95
N ILE A 333 -3.83 -30.44 -13.93
CA ILE A 333 -3.23 -29.15 -13.54
C ILE A 333 -3.55 -28.03 -14.54
N LEU A 334 -3.61 -28.32 -15.84
CA LEU A 334 -4.04 -27.35 -16.84
C LEU A 334 -5.49 -26.93 -16.63
N ASP A 335 -6.39 -27.88 -16.41
CA ASP A 335 -7.79 -27.56 -16.07
C ASP A 335 -7.87 -26.66 -14.83
N PHE A 336 -7.11 -26.98 -13.78
CA PHE A 336 -7.06 -26.14 -12.58
C PHE A 336 -6.46 -24.75 -12.87
N TYR A 337 -5.45 -24.65 -13.73
CA TYR A 337 -4.89 -23.37 -14.18
C TYR A 337 -5.95 -22.51 -14.88
N PHE A 338 -6.78 -23.09 -15.76
CA PHE A 338 -7.87 -22.39 -16.44
C PHE A 338 -8.96 -21.94 -15.45
N GLN A 339 -9.28 -22.78 -14.45
CA GLN A 339 -10.22 -22.40 -13.38
C GLN A 339 -9.73 -21.16 -12.64
N LEU A 340 -8.47 -21.13 -12.22
CA LEU A 340 -7.89 -19.99 -11.49
C LEU A 340 -7.86 -18.70 -12.32
N CYS A 341 -7.59 -18.77 -13.63
CA CYS A 341 -7.65 -17.61 -14.52
C CYS A 341 -9.07 -17.05 -14.69
N SER A 342 -10.09 -17.88 -14.45
CA SER A 342 -11.51 -17.55 -14.61
C SER A 342 -12.20 -17.13 -13.31
N ILE A 343 -11.45 -16.92 -12.23
CA ILE A 343 -11.94 -16.30 -11.00
C ILE A 343 -12.35 -14.87 -11.29
N GLU A 344 -13.51 -14.45 -10.78
CA GLU A 344 -14.04 -13.10 -10.95
C GLU A 344 -13.82 -12.23 -9.71
N VAL A 345 -13.55 -10.96 -9.94
CA VAL A 345 -13.44 -9.93 -8.91
C VAL A 345 -14.08 -8.64 -9.42
N THR A 346 -14.31 -7.71 -8.50
CA THR A 346 -14.57 -6.30 -8.82
C THR A 346 -13.31 -5.45 -8.57
N CYS A 347 -13.28 -4.20 -9.04
CA CYS A 347 -12.17 -3.30 -8.68
C CYS A 347 -12.09 -3.11 -7.15
N GLU A 348 -13.24 -3.01 -6.49
CA GLU A 348 -13.32 -2.82 -5.04
C GLU A 348 -12.63 -3.96 -4.28
N SER A 349 -13.01 -5.21 -4.57
CA SER A 349 -12.45 -6.41 -3.91
C SER A 349 -10.96 -6.61 -4.23
N ALA A 350 -10.56 -6.42 -5.49
CA ALA A 350 -9.17 -6.60 -5.89
C ALA A 350 -8.24 -5.52 -5.35
N SER A 351 -8.74 -4.30 -5.09
CA SER A 351 -7.94 -3.27 -4.42
C SER A 351 -7.62 -3.66 -2.97
N VAL A 352 -8.52 -4.38 -2.28
CA VAL A 352 -8.26 -4.96 -0.94
C VAL A 352 -7.23 -6.08 -1.02
N MET A 353 -7.29 -6.94 -2.05
CA MET A 353 -6.25 -7.97 -2.28
C MET A 353 -4.87 -7.33 -2.50
N ALA A 354 -4.79 -6.29 -3.34
CA ALA A 354 -3.55 -5.54 -3.55
C ALA A 354 -3.06 -4.89 -2.25
N ALA A 355 -3.97 -4.35 -1.44
CA ALA A 355 -3.63 -3.70 -0.18
C ALA A 355 -3.18 -4.71 0.89
N THR A 356 -3.66 -5.95 0.84
CA THR A 356 -3.13 -7.06 1.64
C THR A 356 -1.66 -7.33 1.33
N LEU A 357 -1.26 -7.27 0.05
CA LEU A 357 0.16 -7.34 -0.34
C LEU A 357 0.92 -6.08 0.09
N ALA A 358 0.32 -4.88 -0.04
CA ALA A 358 0.93 -3.63 0.43
C ALA A 358 1.21 -3.64 1.94
N ASN A 359 0.38 -4.35 2.71
CA ASN A 359 0.41 -4.44 4.16
C ASN A 359 1.15 -5.69 4.69
N GLY A 360 2.11 -6.21 3.92
CA GLY A 360 2.97 -7.31 4.37
C GLY A 360 2.23 -8.64 4.62
N GLY A 361 1.04 -8.83 4.02
CA GLY A 361 0.26 -10.06 4.12
C GLY A 361 -0.88 -10.00 5.14
N PHE A 362 -1.08 -8.86 5.80
CA PHE A 362 -2.23 -8.63 6.70
C PHE A 362 -3.36 -7.94 5.93
N CYS A 363 -4.57 -8.50 5.97
CA CYS A 363 -5.71 -7.88 5.29
C CYS A 363 -6.05 -6.55 5.98
N PRO A 364 -6.07 -5.41 5.26
CA PRO A 364 -6.19 -4.09 5.88
C PRO A 364 -7.55 -3.84 6.54
N ILE A 365 -8.61 -4.51 6.07
CA ILE A 365 -9.98 -4.32 6.59
C ILE A 365 -10.42 -5.38 7.60
N THR A 366 -9.62 -6.42 7.86
CA THR A 366 -9.93 -7.44 8.88
C THR A 366 -8.84 -7.57 9.95
N GLY A 367 -7.59 -7.21 9.64
CA GLY A 367 -6.44 -7.44 10.51
C GLY A 367 -5.92 -8.88 10.50
N GLU A 368 -6.52 -9.79 9.72
CA GLU A 368 -6.08 -11.18 9.62
C GLU A 368 -4.73 -11.27 8.90
N ARG A 369 -3.79 -12.06 9.45
CA ARG A 369 -2.57 -12.45 8.73
C ARG A 369 -2.92 -13.53 7.70
N VAL A 370 -2.97 -13.14 6.43
CA VAL A 370 -3.36 -14.02 5.32
C VAL A 370 -2.16 -14.69 4.67
N LEU A 371 -1.05 -13.96 4.52
CA LEU A 371 0.17 -14.44 3.86
C LEU A 371 1.40 -14.23 4.73
N SER A 372 2.43 -15.05 4.51
CA SER A 372 3.74 -14.84 5.11
C SER A 372 4.40 -13.59 4.51
N PRO A 373 5.09 -12.75 5.32
CA PRO A 373 5.81 -11.58 4.79
C PRO A 373 6.87 -11.94 3.74
N GLU A 374 7.46 -13.13 3.82
CA GLU A 374 8.37 -13.67 2.81
C GLU A 374 7.68 -13.87 1.46
N ALA A 375 6.51 -14.51 1.45
CA ALA A 375 5.72 -14.70 0.24
C ALA A 375 5.35 -13.36 -0.40
N VAL A 376 4.92 -12.40 0.42
CA VAL A 376 4.57 -11.05 -0.04
C VAL A 376 5.78 -10.34 -0.67
N ARG A 377 6.92 -10.30 0.04
CA ARG A 377 8.14 -9.66 -0.48
C ARG A 377 8.54 -10.23 -1.84
N ASN A 378 8.61 -11.55 -1.96
CA ASN A 378 9.03 -12.18 -3.22
C ASN A 378 8.03 -11.92 -4.34
N THR A 379 6.74 -11.91 -4.02
CA THR A 379 5.67 -11.63 -4.99
C THR A 379 5.79 -10.21 -5.53
N LEU A 380 6.00 -9.23 -4.65
CA LEU A 380 6.18 -7.84 -5.05
C LEU A 380 7.44 -7.63 -5.89
N SER A 381 8.55 -8.29 -5.55
CA SER A 381 9.77 -8.24 -6.36
C SER A 381 9.54 -8.77 -7.78
N LEU A 382 8.85 -9.91 -7.91
CA LEU A 382 8.57 -10.51 -9.23
C LEU A 382 7.50 -9.74 -10.01
N MET A 383 6.54 -9.11 -9.32
CA MET A 383 5.59 -8.18 -9.96
C MET A 383 6.32 -6.95 -10.51
N HIS A 384 7.32 -6.43 -9.79
CA HIS A 384 8.12 -5.29 -10.25
C HIS A 384 8.89 -5.60 -11.54
N SER A 385 9.60 -6.73 -11.60
CA SER A 385 10.44 -7.06 -12.76
C SER A 385 9.73 -7.80 -13.91
N CYS A 386 8.63 -8.51 -13.63
CA CYS A 386 8.03 -9.48 -14.57
C CYS A 386 6.50 -9.32 -14.75
N GLY A 387 5.89 -8.27 -14.18
CA GLY A 387 4.44 -8.21 -14.01
C GLY A 387 3.60 -7.71 -15.21
N MET A 388 4.18 -6.92 -16.12
CA MET A 388 3.46 -6.16 -17.15
C MET A 388 3.78 -6.65 -18.57
N TYR A 389 3.94 -7.97 -18.74
CA TYR A 389 4.33 -8.61 -20.00
C TYR A 389 5.66 -8.02 -20.53
N ASP A 390 5.78 -7.79 -21.84
CA ASP A 390 6.97 -7.20 -22.47
C ASP A 390 7.20 -5.74 -22.00
N PHE A 391 6.17 -5.10 -21.42
CA PHE A 391 6.28 -3.74 -20.85
C PHE A 391 6.90 -3.73 -19.45
N SER A 392 7.18 -4.88 -18.82
CA SER A 392 7.65 -4.95 -17.42
C SER A 392 8.90 -4.10 -17.15
N GLY A 393 9.90 -4.12 -18.04
CA GLY A 393 11.12 -3.33 -17.86
C GLY A 393 10.87 -1.82 -17.95
N GLN A 394 10.05 -1.38 -18.92
CA GLN A 394 9.67 0.02 -19.09
C GLN A 394 8.79 0.51 -17.93
N PHE A 395 7.85 -0.32 -17.48
CA PHE A 395 6.99 -0.02 -16.34
C PHE A 395 7.80 0.09 -15.05
N ALA A 396 8.73 -0.83 -14.79
CA ALA A 396 9.63 -0.78 -13.64
C ALA A 396 10.52 0.47 -13.65
N PHE A 397 10.93 0.95 -14.83
CA PHE A 397 11.77 2.13 -14.97
C PHE A 397 11.00 3.45 -14.84
N HIS A 398 9.83 3.57 -15.45
CA HIS A 398 9.08 4.83 -15.49
C HIS A 398 8.05 4.97 -14.38
N VAL A 399 7.37 3.86 -14.01
CA VAL A 399 6.36 3.84 -12.95
C VAL A 399 6.97 3.33 -11.65
N GLY A 400 7.82 2.31 -11.71
CA GLY A 400 8.57 1.82 -10.56
C GLY A 400 7.69 1.25 -9.46
N LEU A 401 6.50 0.74 -9.78
CA LEU A 401 5.61 0.10 -8.81
C LEU A 401 5.43 -1.39 -9.16
N PRO A 402 5.31 -2.30 -8.16
CA PRO A 402 4.89 -3.67 -8.42
C PRO A 402 3.48 -3.70 -9.00
N ALA A 403 3.31 -4.31 -10.18
CA ALA A 403 2.01 -4.44 -10.82
C ALA A 403 1.85 -5.81 -11.52
N LYS A 404 0.62 -6.21 -11.80
CA LYS A 404 0.33 -7.33 -12.71
C LYS A 404 -0.88 -6.99 -13.58
N SER A 405 -0.71 -7.08 -14.89
CA SER A 405 -1.82 -6.94 -15.84
C SER A 405 -2.49 -8.28 -16.20
N GLY A 406 -3.77 -8.23 -16.52
CA GLY A 406 -4.60 -9.32 -17.02
C GLY A 406 -5.29 -8.94 -18.32
N VAL A 407 -5.46 -9.90 -19.23
CA VAL A 407 -6.08 -9.70 -20.56
C VAL A 407 -7.55 -9.29 -20.51
N ALA A 408 -8.21 -9.40 -19.36
CA ALA A 408 -9.53 -8.81 -19.14
C ALA A 408 -9.50 -7.27 -18.98
N GLY A 409 -8.33 -6.63 -19.06
CA GLY A 409 -8.17 -5.19 -18.88
C GLY A 409 -7.86 -4.75 -17.45
N GLY A 410 -7.63 -5.70 -16.54
CA GLY A 410 -7.28 -5.42 -15.15
C GLY A 410 -5.80 -5.13 -14.96
N ILE A 411 -5.46 -4.23 -14.04
CA ILE A 411 -4.11 -4.00 -13.52
C ILE A 411 -4.18 -3.97 -11.99
N LEU A 412 -3.64 -5.03 -11.37
CA LEU A 412 -3.40 -5.09 -9.94
C LEU A 412 -2.13 -4.30 -9.62
N LEU A 413 -2.23 -3.20 -8.87
CA LEU A 413 -1.11 -2.29 -8.58
C LEU A 413 -0.89 -2.21 -7.07
N VAL A 414 0.37 -2.26 -6.64
CA VAL A 414 0.72 -2.18 -5.22
C VAL A 414 1.67 -1.02 -4.99
N VAL A 415 1.37 -0.17 -4.01
CA VAL A 415 2.29 0.80 -3.42
C VAL A 415 2.66 0.28 -2.02
N PRO A 416 3.81 -0.40 -1.87
CA PRO A 416 4.17 -1.07 -0.63
C PRO A 416 4.12 -0.13 0.58
N ASN A 417 3.53 -0.61 1.68
CA ASN A 417 3.30 0.14 2.93
C ASN A 417 2.35 1.35 2.82
N VAL A 418 1.67 1.56 1.69
CA VAL A 418 0.74 2.69 1.51
C VAL A 418 -0.65 2.20 1.11
N MET A 419 -0.77 1.56 -0.06
CA MET A 419 -2.07 1.17 -0.60
C MET A 419 -1.96 0.12 -1.71
N GLY A 420 -3.07 -0.57 -1.95
CA GLY A 420 -3.31 -1.36 -3.15
C GLY A 420 -4.37 -0.71 -4.03
N LEU A 421 -4.23 -0.89 -5.35
CA LEU A 421 -5.17 -0.38 -6.34
C LEU A 421 -5.55 -1.47 -7.34
N MET A 422 -6.75 -1.35 -7.89
CA MET A 422 -7.18 -2.06 -9.09
C MET A 422 -7.70 -1.03 -10.10
N CYS A 423 -7.08 -1.03 -11.27
CA CYS A 423 -7.55 -0.32 -12.46
C CYS A 423 -8.14 -1.32 -13.45
N TRP A 424 -9.29 -1.04 -14.03
CA TRP A 424 -9.92 -1.95 -14.99
C TRP A 424 -10.51 -1.20 -16.19
N SER A 425 -9.91 -1.42 -17.36
CA SER A 425 -10.50 -1.04 -18.65
C SER A 425 -10.21 -2.14 -19.68
N PRO A 426 -11.25 -2.76 -20.29
CA PRO A 426 -11.10 -3.87 -21.24
C PRO A 426 -10.18 -3.62 -22.45
N PRO A 427 -10.13 -2.42 -23.06
CA PRO A 427 -9.22 -2.16 -24.19
C PRO A 427 -7.74 -2.29 -23.81
N LEU A 428 -7.05 -3.18 -24.52
CA LEU A 428 -5.63 -3.46 -24.36
C LEU A 428 -4.79 -2.75 -25.42
N ASP A 429 -3.58 -2.39 -25.03
CA ASP A 429 -2.53 -1.96 -25.94
C ASP A 429 -1.94 -3.15 -26.73
N LYS A 430 -0.95 -2.88 -27.60
CA LYS A 430 -0.27 -3.90 -28.41
C LYS A 430 0.57 -4.88 -27.58
N MET A 431 0.85 -4.57 -26.31
CA MET A 431 1.62 -5.40 -25.38
C MET A 431 0.71 -6.22 -24.44
N GLY A 432 -0.62 -6.05 -24.55
CA GLY A 432 -1.61 -6.78 -23.75
C GLY A 432 -1.96 -6.12 -22.41
N ASN A 433 -1.56 -4.87 -22.18
CA ASN A 433 -1.87 -4.12 -20.95
C ASN A 433 -3.05 -3.16 -21.19
N SER A 434 -3.83 -2.86 -20.14
CA SER A 434 -4.94 -1.91 -20.24
C SER A 434 -4.47 -0.49 -20.58
N VAL A 435 -5.03 0.13 -21.62
CA VAL A 435 -4.61 1.46 -22.10
C VAL A 435 -4.84 2.53 -21.02
N LYS A 436 -6.08 2.65 -20.52
CA LYS A 436 -6.41 3.62 -19.47
C LYS A 436 -5.68 3.32 -18.17
N GLY A 437 -5.54 2.02 -17.83
CA GLY A 437 -4.82 1.58 -16.64
C GLY A 437 -3.35 2.00 -16.63
N ILE A 438 -2.63 1.82 -17.74
CA ILE A 438 -1.23 2.26 -17.84
C ILE A 438 -1.12 3.79 -17.77
N HIS A 439 -1.99 4.53 -18.47
CA HIS A 439 -2.01 5.99 -18.42
C HIS A 439 -2.21 6.50 -16.99
N PHE A 440 -3.19 5.94 -16.27
CA PHE A 440 -3.43 6.26 -14.86
C PHE A 440 -2.20 6.00 -13.99
N CYS A 441 -1.51 4.86 -14.18
CA CYS A 441 -0.31 4.53 -13.40
C CYS A 441 0.83 5.53 -13.62
N HIS A 442 1.04 6.00 -14.86
CA HIS A 442 2.04 7.01 -15.17
C HIS A 442 1.70 8.38 -14.56
N ASP A 443 0.45 8.83 -14.70
CA ASP A 443 0.03 10.12 -14.14
C ASP A 443 0.11 10.10 -12.60
N LEU A 444 -0.24 8.96 -11.97
CA LEU A 444 -0.14 8.77 -10.52
C LEU A 444 1.27 9.02 -10.00
N VAL A 445 2.30 8.41 -10.59
CA VAL A 445 3.69 8.59 -10.13
C VAL A 445 4.32 9.89 -10.63
N SER A 446 3.74 10.52 -11.64
CA SER A 446 4.15 11.85 -12.08
C SER A 446 3.68 12.91 -11.08
N LEU A 447 2.49 12.73 -10.51
CA LEU A 447 1.94 13.59 -9.47
C LEU A 447 2.52 13.28 -8.08
N CYS A 448 2.62 12.01 -7.70
CA CYS A 448 2.98 11.58 -6.34
C CYS A 448 4.37 10.93 -6.28
N ASN A 449 5.07 11.09 -5.14
CA ASN A 449 6.39 10.47 -4.88
C ASN A 449 6.30 8.97 -4.52
N PHE A 450 5.50 8.21 -5.28
CA PHE A 450 5.27 6.78 -5.05
C PHE A 450 6.20 5.85 -5.82
N HIS A 451 6.96 6.36 -6.78
CA HIS A 451 7.94 5.53 -7.49
C HIS A 451 8.87 4.86 -6.44
N ASN A 452 9.13 3.56 -6.57
CA ASN A 452 9.85 2.80 -5.52
C ASN A 452 11.27 3.33 -5.23
N TYR A 453 11.84 4.09 -6.17
CA TYR A 453 13.14 4.76 -6.03
C TYR A 453 13.06 6.30 -5.89
N ASP A 454 11.86 6.86 -5.69
CA ASP A 454 11.72 8.29 -5.33
C ASP A 454 12.23 8.55 -3.91
N ASN A 455 12.69 9.78 -3.67
CA ASN A 455 13.18 10.20 -2.36
C ASN A 455 12.02 10.70 -1.48
N LEU A 456 11.95 10.25 -0.22
CA LEU A 456 10.90 10.65 0.73
C LEU A 456 11.12 12.02 1.38
N ARG A 457 12.31 12.61 1.21
CA ARG A 457 12.72 13.90 1.82
C ARG A 457 12.90 15.00 0.78
N HIS A 458 13.51 14.66 -0.35
CA HIS A 458 13.86 15.55 -1.45
C HIS A 458 13.20 15.06 -2.74
N PHE A 459 11.87 15.05 -2.74
CA PHE A 459 11.09 14.89 -3.95
C PHE A 459 10.84 16.28 -4.54
N ALA A 460 10.79 16.38 -5.87
CA ALA A 460 10.62 17.65 -6.59
C ALA A 460 9.21 18.24 -6.37
N LYS A 461 8.55 18.75 -7.41
CA LYS A 461 7.16 19.26 -7.34
C LYS A 461 6.09 18.17 -7.15
N LYS A 462 6.48 16.97 -6.69
CA LYS A 462 5.57 15.85 -6.45
C LYS A 462 4.87 16.02 -5.10
N LEU A 463 3.71 15.42 -4.96
CA LEU A 463 2.97 15.33 -3.71
C LEU A 463 3.42 14.09 -2.92
N ASP A 464 3.45 14.21 -1.60
CA ASP A 464 3.55 13.08 -0.69
C ASP A 464 2.30 12.97 0.20
N PRO A 465 1.31 12.16 -0.19
CA PRO A 465 0.07 11.99 0.57
C PRO A 465 0.25 11.44 1.99
N ARG A 466 1.46 10.97 2.35
CA ARG A 466 1.78 10.51 3.71
C ARG A 466 1.97 11.66 4.71
N ARG A 467 2.07 12.89 4.22
CA ARG A 467 2.22 14.11 5.03
C ARG A 467 0.97 14.98 4.92
N GLU A 468 0.69 15.76 5.96
CA GLU A 468 -0.40 16.73 5.90
C GLU A 468 -0.07 17.84 4.89
N GLY A 469 -1.03 18.25 4.06
CA GLY A 469 -0.82 19.17 2.93
C GLY A 469 -0.25 20.55 3.31
N GLY A 470 -0.38 20.98 4.58
CA GLY A 470 0.25 22.20 5.10
C GLY A 470 1.75 22.06 5.38
N ASP A 471 2.21 20.84 5.70
CA ASP A 471 3.59 20.55 6.06
C ASP A 471 4.53 20.41 4.84
N GLN A 472 3.95 20.21 3.64
CA GLN A 472 4.72 20.14 2.39
C GLN A 472 5.32 21.49 1.97
N ARG A 473 4.71 22.62 2.37
CA ARG A 473 5.24 23.98 2.08
C ARG A 473 6.40 24.40 3.00
N HIS A 474 6.70 23.60 4.05
CA HIS A 474 7.77 23.87 5.02
C HIS A 474 8.88 22.81 4.97
N SER A 475 9.31 22.45 3.76
CA SER A 475 10.54 21.66 3.56
C SER A 475 11.73 22.48 3.06
N PHE A 476 11.73 23.80 3.24
CA PHE A 476 12.92 24.36 3.86
C PHE A 476 12.88 23.83 5.29
N GLY A 477 13.71 22.84 5.61
CA GLY A 477 14.00 22.56 7.01
C GLY A 477 14.53 23.84 7.70
N PRO A 478 15.12 23.76 8.89
CA PRO A 478 16.10 24.76 9.21
C PRO A 478 17.15 24.67 8.08
N MET A 479 17.08 25.56 7.08
CA MET A 479 18.30 26.08 6.47
C MET A 479 19.08 26.47 7.70
N ASP A 480 20.06 25.64 8.00
CA ASP A 480 20.85 25.63 9.19
C ASP A 480 21.25 27.07 9.48
N TYR A 481 20.49 27.72 10.35
CA TYR A 481 20.55 29.17 10.53
C TYR A 481 21.95 29.52 11.02
N GLU A 482 22.59 28.59 11.74
CA GLU A 482 23.98 28.65 12.17
C GLU A 482 24.96 28.49 10.99
N ASN A 483 24.76 27.55 10.06
CA ASN A 483 25.60 27.46 8.86
C ASN A 483 25.42 28.66 7.92
N LEU A 484 24.20 29.18 7.77
CA LEU A 484 23.91 30.37 6.96
C LEU A 484 24.43 31.64 7.65
N GLN A 485 24.37 31.72 8.99
CA GLN A 485 25.06 32.75 9.75
C GLN A 485 26.57 32.62 9.65
N GLN A 486 27.15 31.42 9.65
CA GLN A 486 28.58 31.22 9.46
C GLN A 486 29.01 31.59 8.03
N GLU A 487 28.24 31.22 7.01
CA GLU A 487 28.51 31.61 5.62
C GLU A 487 28.33 33.12 5.38
N LEU A 488 27.32 33.74 6.03
CA LEU A 488 27.10 35.19 5.97
C LEU A 488 28.13 35.97 6.78
N ALA A 489 28.55 35.47 7.94
CA ALA A 489 29.63 36.06 8.76
C ALA A 489 30.99 35.97 8.04
N LEU A 490 31.23 34.91 7.27
CA LEU A 490 32.39 34.81 6.38
C LEU A 490 32.34 35.77 5.18
N LYS A 491 31.16 36.32 4.86
CA LYS A 491 30.90 37.25 3.73
C LYS A 491 30.50 38.66 4.17
N GLU A 492 30.58 38.99 5.47
CA GLU A 492 30.18 40.28 6.05
C GLU A 492 30.92 41.49 5.47
N THR A 493 32.06 41.27 4.81
CA THR A 493 32.82 42.34 4.16
C THR A 493 32.24 42.81 2.81
N VAL A 494 31.20 42.15 2.26
CA VAL A 494 30.69 42.46 0.90
C VAL A 494 29.19 42.80 0.85
N TRP A 495 28.40 42.50 1.88
CA TRP A 495 26.94 42.60 1.82
C TRP A 495 26.35 43.40 2.99
N LYS A 496 25.69 44.52 2.70
CA LYS A 496 24.92 45.29 3.68
C LYS A 496 23.42 44.99 3.56
N LYS A 497 22.78 44.84 4.71
CA LYS A 497 21.32 44.71 4.84
C LYS A 497 20.67 46.08 4.59
N VAL A 498 19.69 46.14 3.68
CA VAL A 498 18.95 47.37 3.39
C VAL A 498 17.56 47.27 4.04
N SER A 499 17.14 48.34 4.72
CA SER A 499 15.79 48.44 5.29
C SER A 499 14.75 48.66 4.20
N PRO A 500 13.57 48.01 4.27
CA PRO A 500 12.53 48.17 3.27
C PRO A 500 12.00 49.61 3.28
N GLU A 501 11.96 50.25 2.11
CA GLU A 501 11.21 51.49 1.91
C GLU A 501 9.75 51.13 1.64
N SER A 502 8.84 51.76 2.38
CA SER A 502 7.37 51.62 2.38
C SER A 502 6.76 50.50 3.25
N ASN A 503 5.91 50.94 4.17
CA ASN A 503 4.99 50.12 4.97
C ASN A 503 3.81 49.72 4.10
N GLU A 504 3.69 48.44 3.77
CA GLU A 504 2.44 47.66 3.65
C GLU A 504 2.74 46.31 2.97
N ASP A 505 3.41 45.40 3.69
CA ASP A 505 3.10 43.96 3.64
C ASP A 505 3.91 43.23 4.73
N ILE A 506 3.28 42.34 5.50
CA ILE A 506 3.94 41.59 6.60
C ILE A 506 4.69 40.36 6.04
N SER A 507 5.10 40.38 4.76
CA SER A 507 5.99 39.38 4.19
C SER A 507 7.44 39.81 4.43
N ARG A 508 8.10 39.17 5.41
CA ARG A 508 9.53 39.39 5.68
C ARG A 508 10.38 38.85 4.54
N THR A 509 10.50 39.60 3.45
CA THR A 509 11.56 39.39 2.45
C THR A 509 12.75 40.27 2.85
N VAL A 510 13.86 39.65 3.23
CA VAL A 510 15.10 40.38 3.55
C VAL A 510 15.89 40.57 2.26
N VAL A 511 16.06 41.82 1.82
CA VAL A 511 16.81 42.17 0.61
C VAL A 511 18.24 42.55 0.98
N TYR A 512 19.23 41.93 0.33
CA TYR A 512 20.65 42.27 0.43
C TYR A 512 21.13 42.88 -0.90
N ARG A 513 21.94 43.93 -0.82
CA ARG A 513 22.55 44.59 -2.00
C ARG A 513 24.06 44.33 -1.99
N MET A 514 24.61 43.91 -3.13
CA MET A 514 26.06 43.80 -3.33
C MET A 514 26.61 45.18 -3.67
N GLU A 515 27.59 45.68 -2.93
CA GLU A 515 28.35 46.84 -3.40
C GLU A 515 29.37 46.39 -4.45
N GLY A 516 29.39 47.07 -5.59
CA GLY A 516 30.36 46.82 -6.65
C GLY A 516 31.77 47.05 -6.11
N ARG A 517 32.67 46.10 -6.36
CA ARG A 517 34.11 46.31 -6.15
C ARG A 517 34.54 47.51 -7.01
N GLY A 518 34.80 48.64 -6.36
CA GLY A 518 35.56 49.72 -6.97
C GLY A 518 36.93 49.19 -7.36
N GLU A 519 37.31 49.41 -8.62
CA GLU A 519 38.67 49.21 -9.12
C GLU A 519 39.64 50.04 -8.27
N GLN A 520 40.52 49.38 -7.52
CA GLN A 520 41.82 49.93 -7.12
C GLN A 520 42.87 48.82 -7.17
N ASN A 521 43.76 48.97 -8.16
CA ASN A 521 45.07 48.36 -8.46
C ASN A 521 45.52 47.13 -7.67
#